data_AF-A0A3M6T4Q1-F1
#
_entry.id   AF-A0A3M6T4Q1-F1
#
_cell.length_a   1.000
_cell.length_b   1.000
_cell.length_c   1.000
_cell.angle_alpha   90.00
_cell.angle_beta   90.00
_cell.angle_gamma   90.00
#
_symmetry.space_group_name_H-M   'P 1'
#
loop_
_entity.id
_entity.type
_entity.pdbx_description
1 polymer ?
#
loop_
_entity_poly.entity_id
_entity_poly.type
_entity_poly.pdbx_seq_one_letter_code
_entity_poly.pdbx_strand_id
1 'polypeptide(L)'
;MRLLFAVYFIASVLAPFAVLSDARQQSCTANHCGEITKAIRTLGTKVNNLIAMVKDALPSKPTAGPFSSCKEQYHIGRSRRSQVYPLMFGSQKIPVYCHMGNFGCGHGGWTLAMKINGAKRTFHYDSNFWRNRNAYNFFGGRTGFDSQETKLPTYWSTSFSKICLGMKIGHQLRFIVINRHANSLYSLIADGKYRATSLGRNKWKTLIGSQASLQTRCNKEGFNAVGGDPRHSKARIGIIANQENNCDSCDSRIGFGTGGNHDDSNTCGNQATYSPDNGHKHIKAMGYILVQLSSTENIFQGQSILKMRLLFAVHFIANILAVFPVLSDARQHSCSAIKTLETKVDNLIALICLGMKIFHQPRFIVINRQANSLYALLADGKYRATSLGRNTWKTLIGSPASLQHNCNKEGFNTMGSDNGSSRARIGFLGNNEGDCVTPDSRIGFGTGGYHDDTNTCGNEAANGPSSDNGGKHIKTMGYILVQ
;
A
#
# COMPACT_ATOMS: atom_id res chain seq x y z
N MET A 1 5.25 -21.34 17.38
CA MET A 1 5.24 -21.55 15.91
C MET A 1 6.55 -22.14 15.37
N ARG A 2 7.74 -21.65 15.77
CA ARG A 2 9.03 -22.23 15.32
C ARG A 2 9.31 -23.65 15.85
N LEU A 3 8.93 -23.96 17.10
CA LEU A 3 9.09 -25.31 17.69
C LEU A 3 8.17 -26.35 17.01
N LEU A 4 6.91 -25.98 16.75
CA LEU A 4 5.93 -26.81 16.04
C LEU A 4 6.38 -27.12 14.60
N PHE A 5 7.03 -26.16 13.92
CA PHE A 5 7.60 -26.36 12.59
C PHE A 5 8.78 -27.34 12.59
N ALA A 6 9.66 -27.26 13.59
CA ALA A 6 10.80 -28.18 13.72
C ALA A 6 10.34 -29.61 14.05
N VAL A 7 9.37 -29.77 14.96
CA VAL A 7 8.81 -31.08 15.32
C VAL A 7 8.06 -31.71 14.14
N TYR A 8 7.29 -30.92 13.38
CA TYR A 8 6.58 -31.41 12.19
C TYR A 8 7.54 -31.77 11.05
N PHE A 9 8.61 -30.99 10.83
CA PHE A 9 9.61 -31.29 9.80
C PHE A 9 10.43 -32.54 10.14
N ILE A 10 10.77 -32.75 11.41
CA ILE A 10 11.48 -33.96 11.86
C ILE A 10 10.57 -35.20 11.74
N ALA A 11 9.31 -35.10 12.18
CA ALA A 11 8.37 -36.21 12.16
C ALA A 11 7.90 -36.60 10.75
N SER A 12 7.76 -35.63 9.83
CA SER A 12 7.17 -35.86 8.50
C SER A 12 8.19 -35.99 7.38
N VAL A 13 9.44 -35.58 7.57
CA VAL A 13 10.48 -35.61 6.51
C VAL A 13 11.66 -36.50 6.88
N LEU A 14 12.14 -36.50 8.12
CA LEU A 14 13.32 -37.30 8.50
C LEU A 14 12.97 -38.73 8.90
N ALA A 15 11.82 -38.95 9.54
CA ALA A 15 11.38 -40.30 9.93
C ALA A 15 11.15 -41.25 8.73
N PRO A 16 10.54 -40.83 7.60
CA PRO A 16 10.41 -41.68 6.41
C PRO A 16 11.76 -41.97 5.73
N PHE A 17 12.72 -41.04 5.79
CA PHE A 17 14.08 -41.23 5.28
C PHE A 17 14.87 -42.27 6.08
N ALA A 18 14.67 -42.33 7.40
CA ALA A 18 15.27 -43.36 8.26
C ALA A 18 14.70 -44.76 7.97
N VAL A 19 13.38 -44.87 7.72
CA VAL A 19 12.72 -46.13 7.33
C VAL A 19 13.20 -46.61 5.95
N LEU A 20 13.47 -45.69 5.03
CA LEU A 20 14.05 -46.00 3.71
C LEU A 20 15.53 -46.43 3.76
N SER A 21 16.29 -46.00 4.77
CA SER A 21 17.67 -46.47 4.96
C SER A 21 17.77 -47.88 5.57
N ASP A 22 16.73 -48.32 6.28
CA ASP A 22 16.70 -49.63 6.97
C ASP A 22 16.11 -50.75 6.09
N ALA A 23 15.36 -50.41 5.03
CA ALA A 23 14.87 -51.36 4.02
C ALA A 23 15.98 -51.88 3.07
N ARG A 24 17.25 -51.80 3.48
CA ARG A 24 18.41 -52.23 2.71
C ARG A 24 18.81 -53.66 3.06
N GLN A 25 17.92 -54.61 2.91
CA GLN A 25 18.30 -56.03 2.94
C GLN A 25 17.25 -56.95 2.33
N GLN A 26 16.90 -56.77 1.05
CA GLN A 26 16.60 -57.91 0.18
C GLN A 26 16.53 -57.51 -1.30
N SER A 27 17.47 -58.11 -2.05
CA SER A 27 17.42 -58.41 -3.47
C SER A 27 17.14 -57.28 -4.47
N CYS A 28 18.21 -56.67 -5.00
CA CYS A 28 18.19 -56.09 -6.35
C CYS A 28 19.52 -56.42 -7.06
N THR A 29 19.42 -56.92 -8.29
CA THR A 29 20.53 -57.25 -9.19
C THR A 29 21.36 -56.01 -9.57
N ALA A 30 22.66 -56.22 -9.79
CA ALA A 30 23.72 -55.20 -9.78
C ALA A 30 23.56 -54.00 -10.74
N ASN A 31 22.81 -54.14 -11.84
CA ASN A 31 22.64 -53.04 -12.82
C ASN A 31 21.54 -52.03 -12.46
N HIS A 32 20.52 -52.42 -11.67
CA HIS A 32 19.41 -51.54 -11.33
C HIS A 32 19.74 -50.58 -10.17
N CYS A 33 20.71 -50.96 -9.33
CA CYS A 33 21.18 -50.17 -8.20
C CYS A 33 22.04 -48.97 -8.66
N GLY A 34 22.76 -49.09 -9.79
CA GLY A 34 23.60 -48.02 -10.35
C GLY A 34 22.79 -46.80 -10.79
N GLU A 35 21.71 -47.02 -11.55
CA GLU A 35 20.82 -45.95 -12.02
C GLU A 35 20.03 -45.31 -10.87
N ILE A 36 19.57 -46.10 -9.89
CA ILE A 36 18.92 -45.57 -8.69
C ILE A 36 19.90 -44.73 -7.87
N THR A 37 21.14 -45.19 -7.70
CA THR A 37 22.19 -44.44 -6.98
C THR A 37 22.54 -43.13 -7.69
N LYS A 38 22.52 -43.12 -9.04
CA LYS A 38 22.73 -41.93 -9.87
C LYS A 38 21.56 -40.96 -9.77
N ALA A 39 20.33 -41.46 -9.74
CA ALA A 39 19.12 -40.66 -9.52
C ALA A 39 19.09 -40.04 -8.12
N ILE A 40 19.44 -40.79 -7.08
CA ILE A 40 19.54 -40.29 -5.70
C ILE A 40 20.62 -39.21 -5.58
N ARG A 41 21.78 -39.40 -6.23
CA ARG A 41 22.86 -38.39 -6.23
C ARG A 41 22.44 -37.12 -6.95
N THR A 42 21.72 -37.26 -8.08
CA THR A 42 21.13 -36.15 -8.84
C THR A 42 20.04 -35.44 -8.05
N LEU A 43 19.22 -36.17 -7.30
CA LEU A 43 18.21 -35.61 -6.43
C LEU A 43 18.86 -34.85 -5.26
N GLY A 44 19.93 -35.39 -4.68
CA GLY A 44 20.72 -34.73 -3.65
C GLY A 44 21.32 -33.41 -4.13
N THR A 45 21.86 -33.36 -5.35
CA THR A 45 22.35 -32.09 -5.94
C THR A 45 21.21 -31.13 -6.26
N LYS A 46 20.07 -31.61 -6.79
CA LYS A 46 18.89 -30.75 -7.02
C LYS A 46 18.31 -30.19 -5.71
N VAL A 47 18.27 -30.99 -4.63
CA VAL A 47 17.86 -30.54 -3.30
C VAL A 47 18.86 -29.53 -2.72
N ASN A 48 20.16 -29.76 -2.87
CA ASN A 48 21.16 -28.79 -2.43
C ASN A 48 21.10 -27.49 -3.23
N ASN A 49 20.83 -27.55 -4.54
CA ASN A 49 20.58 -26.38 -5.36
C ASN A 49 19.29 -25.68 -4.95
N LEU A 50 18.22 -26.42 -4.60
CA LEU A 50 16.99 -25.85 -4.07
C LEU A 50 17.22 -25.20 -2.71
N ILE A 51 18.02 -25.80 -1.83
CA ILE A 51 18.44 -25.21 -0.55
C ILE A 51 19.26 -23.94 -0.78
N ALA A 52 20.13 -23.91 -1.79
CA ALA A 52 20.88 -22.72 -2.17
C ALA A 52 19.96 -21.63 -2.73
N MET A 53 19.04 -21.98 -3.63
CA MET A 53 18.01 -21.08 -4.16
C MET A 53 17.08 -20.58 -3.06
N VAL A 54 16.74 -21.40 -2.06
CA VAL A 54 15.95 -21.00 -0.89
C VAL A 54 16.77 -20.14 0.06
N LYS A 55 18.09 -20.36 0.19
CA LYS A 55 18.99 -19.47 0.93
C LYS A 55 19.21 -18.12 0.25
N ASP A 56 19.22 -18.09 -1.09
CA ASP A 56 19.27 -16.87 -1.91
C ASP A 56 17.91 -16.17 -2.00
N ALA A 57 16.80 -16.92 -1.93
CA ALA A 57 15.43 -16.41 -1.89
C ALA A 57 14.96 -16.04 -0.47
N LEU A 58 15.59 -16.59 0.56
CA LEU A 58 15.57 -16.03 1.91
C LEU A 58 16.30 -14.70 1.80
N PRO A 59 15.65 -13.57 2.13
CA PRO A 59 16.32 -12.28 2.03
C PRO A 59 17.62 -12.35 2.81
N SER A 60 18.73 -12.01 2.16
CA SER A 60 19.98 -11.72 2.85
C SER A 60 19.63 -10.82 4.04
N LYS A 61 20.18 -11.11 5.23
CA LYS A 61 19.96 -10.33 6.45
C LYS A 61 19.99 -8.85 6.06
N PRO A 62 18.88 -8.10 6.16
CA PRO A 62 18.73 -6.87 5.39
C PRO A 62 19.94 -5.96 5.63
N THR A 63 20.75 -5.80 4.59
CA THR A 63 21.56 -4.61 4.42
C THR A 63 20.58 -3.46 4.47
N ALA A 64 20.88 -2.45 5.28
CA ALA A 64 19.96 -1.37 5.63
C ALA A 64 19.52 -0.61 4.38
N GLY A 65 18.46 -1.10 3.75
CA GLY A 65 17.79 -0.46 2.63
C GLY A 65 17.23 0.89 3.07
N PRO A 66 17.02 1.81 2.15
CA PRO A 66 16.82 3.19 2.56
C PRO A 66 15.29 3.40 2.78
N PHE A 67 14.91 3.58 4.05
CA PHE A 67 13.51 3.49 4.50
C PHE A 67 12.67 4.68 4.07
N SER A 68 11.40 4.48 3.76
CA SER A 68 10.46 5.55 3.40
C SER A 68 9.77 6.20 4.60
N SER A 69 9.79 5.54 5.76
CA SER A 69 9.19 6.01 7.00
C SER A 69 9.90 5.49 8.25
N CYS A 70 9.71 6.17 9.38
CA CYS A 70 10.21 5.70 10.68
C CYS A 70 9.57 4.39 11.11
N LYS A 71 8.33 4.11 10.67
CA LYS A 71 7.63 2.86 10.97
C LYS A 71 8.28 1.67 10.28
N GLU A 72 8.69 1.86 9.03
CA GLU A 72 9.42 0.86 8.26
C GLU A 72 10.80 0.58 8.89
N GLN A 73 11.53 1.65 9.23
CA GLN A 73 12.79 1.57 9.96
C GLN A 73 12.63 0.85 11.32
N TYR A 74 11.52 1.07 12.04
CA TYR A 74 11.25 0.41 13.33
C TYR A 74 11.06 -1.10 13.21
N HIS A 75 10.44 -1.55 12.11
CA HIS A 75 10.11 -2.95 11.87
C HIS A 75 11.26 -3.74 11.25
N ILE A 76 11.93 -3.16 10.25
CA ILE A 76 12.92 -3.84 9.40
C ILE A 76 14.35 -3.51 9.85
N GLY A 77 14.56 -2.34 10.45
CA GLY A 77 15.88 -1.84 10.79
C GLY A 77 16.52 -2.49 12.02
N ARG A 78 17.84 -2.31 12.14
CA ARG A 78 18.66 -2.89 13.21
C ARG A 78 18.53 -2.17 14.56
N SER A 79 18.06 -0.92 14.57
CA SER A 79 17.93 -0.08 15.76
C SER A 79 16.49 0.35 15.96
N ARG A 80 16.03 0.25 17.21
CA ARG A 80 14.75 0.81 17.69
C ARG A 80 14.97 2.03 18.59
N ARG A 81 16.16 2.63 18.56
CA ARG A 81 16.45 3.85 19.32
C ARG A 81 15.84 5.05 18.61
N SER A 82 15.27 5.98 19.37
CA SER A 82 14.86 7.28 18.84
C SER A 82 16.11 8.09 18.48
N GLN A 83 16.28 8.40 17.20
CA GLN A 83 17.42 9.14 16.67
C GLN A 83 17.09 9.61 15.25
N VAL A 84 18.04 10.30 14.62
CA VAL A 84 17.95 10.66 13.21
C VAL A 84 18.19 9.42 12.34
N TYR A 85 17.26 9.16 11.44
CA TYR A 85 17.40 8.15 10.39
C TYR A 85 17.32 8.82 9.03
N PRO A 86 18.11 8.35 8.05
CA PRO A 86 17.93 8.78 6.68
C PRO A 86 16.71 8.10 6.07
N LEU A 87 15.71 8.89 5.69
CA LEU A 87 14.54 8.43 4.96
C LEU A 87 14.66 8.78 3.47
N MET A 88 14.13 7.95 2.59
CA MET A 88 14.15 8.17 1.14
C MET A 88 12.82 8.63 0.59
N PHE A 89 12.91 9.61 -0.30
CA PHE A 89 11.78 10.10 -1.09
C PHE A 89 12.26 10.26 -2.55
N GLY A 90 11.93 9.29 -3.40
CA GLY A 90 12.56 9.16 -4.72
C GLY A 90 14.07 8.96 -4.56
N SER A 91 14.87 9.78 -5.26
CA SER A 91 16.34 9.76 -5.14
C SER A 91 16.87 10.57 -3.95
N GLN A 92 16.01 11.29 -3.22
CA GLN A 92 16.44 12.19 -2.15
C GLN A 92 16.51 11.48 -0.80
N LYS A 93 17.65 11.61 -0.12
CA LYS A 93 17.88 11.14 1.24
C LYS A 93 17.71 12.28 2.24
N ILE A 94 16.77 12.13 3.16
CA ILE A 94 16.39 13.18 4.10
C ILE A 94 16.58 12.67 5.53
N PRO A 95 17.45 13.31 6.34
CA PRO A 95 17.60 12.96 7.74
C PRO A 95 16.37 13.42 8.54
N VAL A 96 15.66 12.48 9.14
CA VAL A 96 14.45 12.73 9.93
C VAL A 96 14.61 12.11 11.31
N TYR A 97 14.31 12.86 12.36
CA TYR A 97 14.25 12.35 13.72
C TYR A 97 13.04 11.43 13.88
N CYS A 98 13.30 10.14 14.08
CA CYS A 98 12.27 9.14 14.31
C CYS A 98 12.08 8.90 15.80
N HIS A 99 10.84 9.03 16.27
CA HIS A 99 10.49 8.65 17.63
C HIS A 99 10.09 7.18 17.63
N MET A 100 10.93 6.32 18.20
CA MET A 100 10.75 4.85 18.16
C MET A 100 10.09 4.28 19.42
N GLY A 101 10.06 5.04 20.50
CA GLY A 101 9.45 4.67 21.78
C GLY A 101 8.00 5.14 21.92
N ASN A 102 7.39 4.82 23.06
CA ASN A 102 6.11 5.39 23.44
C ASN A 102 6.33 6.68 24.23
N PHE A 103 5.88 7.80 23.67
CA PHE A 103 5.97 9.13 24.26
C PHE A 103 4.59 9.75 24.53
N GLY A 104 3.53 8.94 24.52
CA GLY A 104 2.14 9.37 24.72
C GLY A 104 1.22 9.13 23.51
N CYS A 105 1.78 8.80 22.35
CA CYS A 105 1.01 8.42 21.16
C CYS A 105 0.97 6.90 20.90
N GLY A 106 1.58 6.10 21.76
CA GLY A 106 1.72 4.65 21.60
C GLY A 106 3.06 4.25 20.98
N HIS A 107 3.35 2.94 21.03
CA HIS A 107 4.64 2.37 20.63
C HIS A 107 4.84 2.34 19.10
N GLY A 108 6.11 2.37 18.68
CA GLY A 108 6.55 2.16 17.30
C GLY A 108 7.21 3.38 16.69
N GLY A 109 7.70 3.23 15.45
CA GLY A 109 8.34 4.33 14.72
C GLY A 109 7.33 5.37 14.25
N TRP A 110 7.33 6.54 14.87
CA TRP A 110 6.58 7.73 14.48
C TRP A 110 7.43 8.62 13.60
N THR A 111 6.86 9.02 12.47
CA THR A 111 7.53 9.85 11.46
C THR A 111 7.13 11.30 11.64
N LEU A 112 8.09 12.18 11.91
CA LEU A 112 7.84 13.63 12.02
C LEU A 112 7.45 14.20 10.66
N ALA A 113 6.37 14.98 10.61
CA ALA A 113 5.91 15.66 9.39
C ALA A 113 6.10 17.18 9.47
N MET A 114 5.74 17.78 10.60
CA MET A 114 5.75 19.24 10.76
C MET A 114 5.93 19.63 12.24
N LYS A 115 6.60 20.76 12.47
CA LYS A 115 6.69 21.45 13.76
C LYS A 115 6.29 22.91 13.58
N ILE A 116 5.41 23.40 14.43
CA ILE A 116 4.75 24.71 14.29
C ILE A 116 5.01 25.53 15.55
N ASN A 117 5.52 26.74 15.42
CA ASN A 117 5.61 27.65 16.55
C ASN A 117 4.39 28.55 16.55
N GLY A 118 3.52 28.41 17.56
CA GLY A 118 2.28 29.16 17.69
C GLY A 118 2.44 30.68 17.75
N ALA A 119 3.64 31.17 18.03
CA ALA A 119 3.96 32.61 18.01
C ALA A 119 4.45 33.12 16.64
N LYS A 120 4.64 32.24 15.65
CA LYS A 120 5.10 32.60 14.31
C LYS A 120 3.99 32.40 13.28
N ARG A 121 3.94 33.30 12.29
CA ARG A 121 2.96 33.25 11.18
C ARG A 121 3.29 32.21 10.11
N THR A 122 4.46 31.55 10.16
CA THR A 122 4.96 30.61 9.14
C THR A 122 3.90 29.59 8.72
N PHE A 123 3.24 28.97 9.69
CA PHE A 123 2.19 27.96 9.47
C PHE A 123 0.80 28.45 9.86
N HIS A 124 0.53 29.76 9.73
CA HIS A 124 -0.82 30.31 9.84
C HIS A 124 -1.83 29.53 8.98
N TYR A 125 -3.12 29.54 9.34
CA TYR A 125 -4.16 28.80 8.60
C TYR A 125 -4.10 29.03 7.09
N ASP A 126 -3.93 30.29 6.67
CA ASP A 126 -3.88 30.67 5.24
C ASP A 126 -2.52 30.45 4.56
N SER A 127 -1.51 29.96 5.30
CA SER A 127 -0.18 29.73 4.76
C SER A 127 -0.20 28.72 3.61
N ASN A 128 0.49 29.06 2.53
CA ASN A 128 0.65 28.17 1.38
C ASN A 128 1.39 26.86 1.74
N PHE A 129 2.12 26.83 2.86
CA PHE A 129 2.75 25.61 3.35
C PHE A 129 1.76 24.48 3.65
N TRP A 130 0.48 24.75 3.88
CA TRP A 130 -0.53 23.70 4.02
C TRP A 130 -0.91 23.03 2.69
N ARG A 131 -0.77 23.78 1.58
CA ARG A 131 -1.31 23.42 0.26
C ARG A 131 -0.25 23.17 -0.80
N ASN A 132 1.03 23.38 -0.50
CA ASN A 132 2.14 23.13 -1.42
C ASN A 132 3.00 21.93 -0.96
N ARG A 133 3.90 21.48 -1.85
CA ARG A 133 4.91 20.44 -1.56
C ARG A 133 6.30 21.03 -1.31
N ASN A 134 6.34 22.25 -0.77
CA ASN A 134 7.61 22.91 -0.43
C ASN A 134 7.98 22.54 1.01
N ALA A 135 9.24 22.19 1.22
CA ALA A 135 9.80 22.00 2.55
C ALA A 135 10.09 23.34 3.24
N TYR A 136 10.19 23.33 4.56
CA TYR A 136 10.63 24.47 5.35
C TYR A 136 11.58 23.99 6.44
N ASN A 137 12.74 24.64 6.58
CA ASN A 137 13.76 24.33 7.59
C ASN A 137 14.01 22.82 7.78
N PHE A 138 14.72 22.19 6.84
CA PHE A 138 15.06 20.76 6.93
C PHE A 138 15.84 20.39 8.19
N PHE A 139 16.67 21.32 8.70
CA PHE A 139 17.47 21.08 9.90
C PHE A 139 16.61 20.88 11.16
N GLY A 140 15.48 21.60 11.25
CA GLY A 140 14.50 21.38 12.32
C GLY A 140 13.89 19.97 12.31
N GLY A 141 14.03 19.20 11.23
CA GLY A 141 13.62 17.80 11.17
C GLY A 141 14.59 16.81 11.81
N ARG A 142 15.81 17.25 12.19
CA ARG A 142 16.88 16.40 12.75
C ARG A 142 16.85 16.31 14.27
N THR A 143 15.90 16.98 14.91
CA THR A 143 15.77 17.07 16.36
C THR A 143 14.39 16.58 16.80
N GLY A 144 14.27 16.17 18.07
CA GLY A 144 13.01 15.72 18.67
C GLY A 144 12.05 16.88 19.00
N PHE A 145 11.51 16.91 20.22
CA PHE A 145 10.51 17.90 20.64
C PHE A 145 11.14 19.24 21.11
N ASP A 146 11.88 19.89 20.20
CA ASP A 146 12.47 21.21 20.37
C ASP A 146 11.55 22.34 19.84
N SER A 147 12.05 23.57 19.82
CA SER A 147 11.28 24.76 19.42
C SER A 147 11.58 25.24 17.99
N GLN A 148 12.20 24.41 17.15
CA GLN A 148 12.51 24.76 15.76
C GLN A 148 11.37 24.34 14.83
N GLU A 149 10.84 25.29 14.08
CA GLU A 149 9.83 25.04 13.05
C GLU A 149 10.37 24.18 11.91
N THR A 150 9.57 23.28 11.36
CA THR A 150 9.94 22.51 10.16
C THR A 150 8.71 22.02 9.43
N LYS A 151 8.86 21.83 8.12
CA LYS A 151 7.94 21.06 7.28
C LYS A 151 8.78 20.15 6.39
N LEU A 152 8.59 18.86 6.53
CA LEU A 152 9.38 17.83 5.86
C LEU A 152 8.58 17.18 4.71
N PRO A 153 9.26 16.53 3.74
CA PRO A 153 8.58 15.80 2.67
C PRO A 153 7.67 14.67 3.12
N THR A 154 7.89 14.15 4.33
CA THR A 154 6.98 13.26 5.03
C THR A 154 5.55 13.81 5.16
N TYR A 155 5.36 15.14 5.13
CA TYR A 155 4.04 15.76 5.10
C TYR A 155 3.22 15.38 3.85
N TRP A 156 3.84 15.27 2.67
CA TRP A 156 3.15 14.99 1.41
C TRP A 156 3.40 13.60 0.83
N SER A 157 4.44 12.89 1.30
CA SER A 157 4.87 11.61 0.74
C SER A 157 4.67 10.40 1.67
N THR A 158 4.23 10.58 2.92
CA THR A 158 4.06 9.47 3.86
C THR A 158 2.58 9.14 4.09
N SER A 159 2.17 7.93 3.67
CA SER A 159 0.86 7.35 4.02
C SER A 159 0.78 6.98 5.50
N PHE A 160 -0.40 7.09 6.08
CA PHE A 160 -0.62 6.78 7.49
C PHE A 160 -2.06 6.35 7.79
N SER A 161 -2.23 5.70 8.93
CA SER A 161 -3.54 5.47 9.57
C SER A 161 -3.68 6.10 10.95
N LYS A 162 -2.59 6.66 11.49
CA LYS A 162 -2.60 7.40 12.75
C LYS A 162 -1.84 8.71 12.61
N ILE A 163 -2.40 9.75 13.22
CA ILE A 163 -1.76 11.05 13.39
C ILE A 163 -1.57 11.26 14.89
N CYS A 164 -0.35 11.60 15.29
CA CYS A 164 -0.02 12.01 16.63
C CYS A 164 0.17 13.53 16.63
N LEU A 165 -0.62 14.21 17.46
CA LEU A 165 -0.58 15.65 17.63
C LEU A 165 -0.03 15.95 19.01
N GLY A 166 1.03 16.75 19.08
CA GLY A 166 1.66 17.16 20.32
C GLY A 166 1.68 18.67 20.48
N MET A 167 1.48 19.16 21.70
CA MET A 167 1.71 20.57 22.05
C MET A 167 2.65 20.65 23.25
N LYS A 168 3.64 21.56 23.16
CA LYS A 168 4.53 21.92 24.26
C LYS A 168 4.22 23.34 24.72
N ILE A 169 3.89 23.48 26.00
CA ILE A 169 3.62 24.74 26.70
C ILE A 169 4.53 24.77 27.93
N GLY A 170 5.48 25.71 27.95
CA GLY A 170 6.58 25.68 28.92
C GLY A 170 7.34 24.34 28.86
N HIS A 171 7.38 23.63 29.99
CA HIS A 171 8.01 22.30 30.10
C HIS A 171 7.03 21.15 29.86
N GLN A 172 5.73 21.41 29.76
CA GLN A 172 4.72 20.38 29.60
C GLN A 172 4.53 20.04 28.13
N LEU A 173 4.69 18.75 27.80
CA LEU A 173 4.48 18.22 26.46
C LEU A 173 3.36 17.19 26.52
N ARG A 174 2.29 17.43 25.77
CA ARG A 174 1.05 16.64 25.81
C ARG A 174 0.66 16.19 24.42
N PHE A 175 0.05 15.01 24.33
CA PHE A 175 -0.26 14.38 23.04
C PHE A 175 -1.70 13.87 22.96
N ILE A 176 -2.23 13.85 21.74
CA ILE A 176 -3.44 13.12 21.35
C ILE A 176 -3.20 12.37 20.04
N VAL A 177 -4.00 11.34 19.80
CA VAL A 177 -3.93 10.52 18.58
C VAL A 177 -5.26 10.57 17.85
N ILE A 178 -5.20 10.78 16.53
CA ILE A 178 -6.33 10.65 15.61
C ILE A 178 -6.09 9.39 14.77
N ASN A 179 -7.07 8.48 14.74
CA ASN A 179 -7.07 7.36 13.82
C ASN A 179 -7.75 7.81 12.52
N ARG A 180 -6.96 7.96 11.45
CA ARG A 180 -7.43 8.41 10.14
C ARG A 180 -6.51 7.89 9.06
N HIS A 181 -7.06 7.17 8.10
CA HIS A 181 -6.34 6.73 6.91
C HIS A 181 -6.24 7.87 5.88
N ALA A 182 -5.03 8.13 5.39
CA ALA A 182 -4.77 9.00 4.25
C ALA A 182 -3.43 8.68 3.58
N ASN A 183 -3.32 9.02 2.29
CA ASN A 183 -2.08 8.85 1.53
C ASN A 183 -0.99 9.83 1.97
N SER A 184 -1.37 10.98 2.53
CA SER A 184 -0.49 11.96 3.18
C SER A 184 -1.29 13.10 3.82
N LEU A 185 -0.66 13.91 4.68
CA LEU A 185 -1.30 15.08 5.29
C LEU A 185 -1.67 16.11 4.22
N TYR A 186 -0.82 16.25 3.20
CA TYR A 186 -1.11 17.04 2.01
C TYR A 186 -2.43 16.62 1.37
N SER A 187 -2.62 15.32 1.06
CA SER A 187 -3.86 14.84 0.43
C SER A 187 -5.10 15.02 1.30
N LEU A 188 -4.91 15.09 2.62
CA LEU A 188 -5.97 15.22 3.62
C LEU A 188 -6.38 16.67 3.87
N ILE A 189 -5.47 17.63 3.66
CA ILE A 189 -5.65 19.04 4.07
C ILE A 189 -5.68 20.00 2.87
N ALA A 190 -4.88 19.75 1.83
CA ALA A 190 -4.55 20.75 0.80
C ALA A 190 -5.74 21.23 -0.04
N ASP A 191 -6.79 20.41 -0.18
CA ASP A 191 -7.99 20.76 -0.93
C ASP A 191 -8.94 21.70 -0.17
N GLY A 192 -8.62 22.05 1.07
CA GLY A 192 -9.41 22.95 1.91
C GLY A 192 -10.75 22.39 2.38
N LYS A 193 -11.10 21.14 2.02
CA LYS A 193 -12.39 20.55 2.40
C LYS A 193 -12.41 20.19 3.89
N TYR A 194 -13.49 20.53 4.56
CA TYR A 194 -13.74 20.12 5.94
C TYR A 194 -13.90 18.61 6.03
N ARG A 195 -13.25 18.00 7.03
CA ARG A 195 -13.40 16.58 7.35
C ARG A 195 -13.46 16.41 8.85
N ALA A 196 -14.59 15.95 9.36
CA ALA A 196 -14.81 15.81 10.79
C ALA A 196 -13.90 14.73 11.42
N THR A 197 -13.54 14.97 12.69
CA THR A 197 -13.07 13.92 13.62
C THR A 197 -14.13 13.64 14.66
N SER A 198 -13.90 12.61 15.49
CA SER A 198 -14.80 12.21 16.57
C SER A 198 -14.04 12.05 17.90
N LEU A 199 -13.05 12.92 18.15
CA LEU A 199 -12.24 12.84 19.38
C LEU A 199 -12.99 13.36 20.60
N GLY A 200 -13.88 14.32 20.38
CA GLY A 200 -14.59 15.05 21.42
C GLY A 200 -13.77 16.20 22.01
N ARG A 201 -14.51 17.22 22.44
CA ARG A 201 -14.00 18.46 23.07
C ARG A 201 -12.95 18.21 24.15
N ASN A 202 -13.24 17.32 25.09
CA ASN A 202 -12.36 17.06 26.23
C ASN A 202 -11.00 16.52 25.79
N LYS A 203 -10.96 15.73 24.70
CA LYS A 203 -9.70 15.20 24.16
C LYS A 203 -8.84 16.33 23.58
N TRP A 204 -9.42 17.28 22.86
CA TRP A 204 -8.68 18.47 22.40
C TRP A 204 -8.14 19.31 23.55
N LYS A 205 -8.93 19.49 24.62
CA LYS A 205 -8.49 20.22 25.84
C LYS A 205 -7.27 19.57 26.51
N THR A 206 -7.06 18.26 26.38
CA THR A 206 -5.88 17.61 26.98
C THR A 206 -4.55 18.07 26.39
N LEU A 207 -4.53 18.61 25.16
CA LEU A 207 -3.31 19.18 24.58
C LEU A 207 -2.81 20.41 25.35
N ILE A 208 -3.72 21.17 25.95
CA ILE A 208 -3.43 22.40 26.68
C ILE A 208 -3.32 22.12 28.19
N GLY A 209 -4.21 21.27 28.70
CA GLY A 209 -4.22 20.87 30.11
C GLY A 209 -5.22 21.64 30.98
N SER A 210 -4.86 21.89 32.23
CA SER A 210 -5.74 22.57 33.19
C SER A 210 -6.09 23.99 32.78
N GLN A 211 -5.27 24.62 31.93
CA GLN A 211 -5.52 25.96 31.40
C GLN A 211 -6.41 25.97 30.14
N ALA A 212 -6.80 24.79 29.62
CA ALA A 212 -7.60 24.69 28.40
C ALA A 212 -8.94 25.39 28.55
N SER A 213 -9.32 26.22 27.58
CA SER A 213 -10.63 26.84 27.54
C SER A 213 -11.21 26.88 26.14
N LEU A 214 -12.52 26.69 26.03
CA LEU A 214 -13.29 26.81 24.80
C LEU A 214 -14.69 27.34 25.16
N GLN A 215 -15.39 27.98 24.24
CA GLN A 215 -16.83 28.25 24.39
C GLN A 215 -17.63 26.94 24.28
N THR A 216 -18.82 26.86 24.84
CA THR A 216 -19.46 25.58 25.22
C THR A 216 -20.16 24.83 24.07
N ARG A 217 -20.48 25.49 22.96
CA ARG A 217 -21.28 24.98 21.82
C ARG A 217 -20.47 24.92 20.52
N CYS A 218 -21.14 24.67 19.39
CA CYS A 218 -20.60 24.30 18.07
C CYS A 218 -19.71 23.05 18.04
N ASN A 219 -18.57 23.07 18.75
CA ASN A 219 -17.61 21.97 18.88
C ASN A 219 -17.20 21.34 17.54
N LYS A 220 -17.05 22.15 16.48
CA LYS A 220 -16.68 21.67 15.15
C LYS A 220 -15.21 21.27 15.13
N GLU A 221 -14.95 19.97 15.08
CA GLU A 221 -13.61 19.39 15.13
C GLU A 221 -13.20 18.67 13.85
N GLY A 222 -11.92 18.75 13.49
CA GLY A 222 -11.32 17.94 12.45
C GLY A 222 -10.32 18.71 11.58
N PHE A 223 -10.30 18.37 10.29
CA PHE A 223 -9.43 18.97 9.29
C PHE A 223 -10.13 20.11 8.57
N ASN A 224 -9.42 21.23 8.35
CA ASN A 224 -9.98 22.45 7.76
C ASN A 224 -11.26 22.91 8.47
N ALA A 225 -11.25 22.92 9.81
CA ALA A 225 -12.36 23.37 10.63
C ALA A 225 -12.46 24.90 10.54
N VAL A 226 -13.52 25.39 9.89
CA VAL A 226 -13.87 26.80 9.78
C VAL A 226 -15.39 26.95 9.95
N GLY A 227 -15.80 28.06 10.57
CA GLY A 227 -17.20 28.42 10.75
C GLY A 227 -17.85 28.96 9.48
N GLY A 228 -19.08 29.47 9.61
CA GLY A 228 -19.79 30.19 8.55
C GLY A 228 -19.09 31.50 8.16
N ASP A 229 -18.61 32.27 9.15
CA ASP A 229 -17.81 33.46 8.89
C ASP A 229 -16.30 33.12 8.97
N PRO A 230 -15.55 33.26 7.86
CA PRO A 230 -14.12 32.95 7.83
C PRO A 230 -13.26 33.94 8.62
N ARG A 231 -13.78 35.06 9.14
CA ARG A 231 -13.03 35.97 10.02
C ARG A 231 -12.84 35.40 11.43
N HIS A 232 -13.73 34.49 11.83
CA HIS A 232 -13.73 33.84 13.12
C HIS A 232 -12.72 32.68 13.19
N SER A 233 -12.70 32.01 14.34
CA SER A 233 -11.79 30.92 14.63
C SER A 233 -11.80 29.85 13.55
N LYS A 234 -10.58 29.47 13.13
CA LYS A 234 -10.34 28.44 12.13
C LYS A 234 -9.10 27.61 12.50
N ALA A 235 -9.06 26.37 12.05
CA ALA A 235 -7.96 25.44 12.30
C ALA A 235 -7.75 24.46 11.12
N ARG A 236 -6.50 24.24 10.71
CA ARG A 236 -6.18 23.20 9.73
C ARG A 236 -6.35 21.81 10.33
N ILE A 237 -5.99 21.65 11.59
CA ILE A 237 -6.28 20.47 12.40
C ILE A 237 -6.65 20.97 13.80
N GLY A 238 -7.90 20.83 14.22
CA GLY A 238 -8.33 21.37 15.50
C GLY A 238 -9.81 21.31 15.76
N ILE A 239 -10.22 21.93 16.86
CA ILE A 239 -11.61 22.19 17.23
C ILE A 239 -11.84 23.70 17.29
N ILE A 240 -12.98 24.14 16.79
CA ILE A 240 -13.50 25.51 16.95
C ILE A 240 -14.85 25.45 17.68
N ALA A 241 -15.15 26.48 18.46
CA ALA A 241 -16.38 26.56 19.25
C ALA A 241 -16.83 28.00 19.44
N ASN A 242 -18.14 28.18 19.64
CA ASN A 242 -18.83 29.38 20.13
C ASN A 242 -19.78 29.00 21.27
N GLN A 243 -20.56 29.97 21.73
CA GLN A 243 -21.59 29.89 22.77
C GLN A 243 -23.01 29.82 22.18
N GLU A 244 -23.14 29.84 20.85
CA GLU A 244 -24.41 29.89 20.11
C GLU A 244 -24.83 28.51 19.58
N ASN A 245 -25.99 28.43 18.92
CA ASN A 245 -26.52 27.16 18.38
C ASN A 245 -26.02 26.80 16.96
N ASN A 246 -25.24 27.68 16.34
CA ASN A 246 -24.62 27.48 15.03
C ASN A 246 -23.09 27.48 15.17
N CYS A 247 -22.37 27.37 14.05
CA CYS A 247 -20.91 27.47 14.02
C CYS A 247 -20.43 28.72 13.25
N ASP A 248 -21.21 29.79 13.20
CA ASP A 248 -20.94 30.91 12.29
C ASP A 248 -19.90 31.88 12.88
N SER A 249 -19.98 32.13 14.18
CA SER A 249 -19.23 33.14 14.94
C SER A 249 -18.22 32.55 15.94
N CYS A 250 -17.50 31.48 15.58
CA CYS A 250 -16.58 30.79 16.52
C CYS A 250 -15.50 31.71 17.11
N ASP A 251 -15.51 31.99 18.42
CA ASP A 251 -14.52 32.85 19.11
C ASP A 251 -13.49 32.06 19.91
N SER A 252 -13.56 30.73 19.87
CA SER A 252 -12.61 29.86 20.53
C SER A 252 -12.14 28.70 19.66
N ARG A 253 -10.89 28.28 19.88
CA ARG A 253 -10.22 27.20 19.17
C ARG A 253 -9.09 26.56 19.96
N ILE A 254 -8.84 25.28 19.68
CA ILE A 254 -7.60 24.58 20.00
C ILE A 254 -7.14 23.87 18.73
N GLY A 255 -5.90 24.10 18.30
CA GLY A 255 -5.43 23.41 17.09
C GLY A 255 -4.05 23.80 16.58
N PHE A 256 -3.81 23.34 15.36
CA PHE A 256 -2.59 23.50 14.57
C PHE A 256 -2.96 24.20 13.26
N GLY A 257 -2.15 25.17 12.85
CA GLY A 257 -2.47 26.00 11.69
C GLY A 257 -3.75 26.79 11.91
N THR A 258 -3.81 27.52 13.02
CA THR A 258 -4.96 28.31 13.42
C THR A 258 -4.86 29.77 12.97
N GLY A 259 -5.98 30.49 13.05
CA GLY A 259 -6.11 31.91 12.72
C GLY A 259 -7.48 32.46 13.06
N GLY A 260 -7.73 33.71 12.69
CA GLY A 260 -8.98 34.45 12.94
C GLY A 260 -9.05 35.12 14.32
N ASN A 261 -10.16 35.84 14.56
CA ASN A 261 -10.44 36.53 15.83
C ASN A 261 -10.28 35.59 17.03
N HIS A 262 -9.75 35.98 18.18
CA HIS A 262 -9.33 37.30 18.68
C HIS A 262 -7.80 37.44 18.80
N ASP A 263 -7.06 36.51 18.19
CA ASP A 263 -5.61 36.58 18.02
C ASP A 263 -5.22 35.81 16.75
N ASP A 264 -5.27 36.49 15.60
CA ASP A 264 -4.91 35.90 14.30
C ASP A 264 -3.44 35.44 14.27
N SER A 265 -2.58 35.96 15.14
CA SER A 265 -1.17 35.56 15.20
C SER A 265 -0.95 34.21 15.89
N ASN A 266 -1.94 33.70 16.65
CA ASN A 266 -1.85 32.40 17.31
C ASN A 266 -2.09 31.26 16.30
N THR A 267 -0.99 30.68 15.79
CA THR A 267 -1.01 29.63 14.76
C THR A 267 -1.03 28.21 15.33
N CYS A 268 -0.78 28.04 16.63
CA CYS A 268 -0.86 26.77 17.33
C CYS A 268 -1.04 26.98 18.83
N GLY A 269 -2.04 26.35 19.42
CA GLY A 269 -2.35 26.48 20.85
C GLY A 269 -3.84 26.64 21.10
N ASN A 270 -4.20 27.50 22.06
CA ASN A 270 -5.58 27.75 22.48
C ASN A 270 -5.90 29.25 22.47
N GLN A 271 -6.96 29.60 21.75
CA GLN A 271 -7.59 30.91 21.80
C GLN A 271 -9.01 30.74 22.33
N ALA A 272 -9.44 31.53 23.30
CA ALA A 272 -10.80 31.50 23.80
C ALA A 272 -11.23 32.87 24.34
N THR A 273 -12.30 33.42 23.76
CA THR A 273 -12.91 34.69 24.15
C THR A 273 -14.44 34.53 24.26
N TYR A 274 -15.11 35.51 24.86
CA TYR A 274 -16.57 35.59 25.05
C TYR A 274 -17.21 34.39 25.77
N SER A 275 -17.15 34.40 27.10
CA SER A 275 -17.75 33.39 27.97
C SER A 275 -17.26 31.94 27.73
N PRO A 276 -15.94 31.70 27.62
CA PRO A 276 -15.43 30.35 27.51
C PRO A 276 -15.44 29.63 28.87
N ASP A 277 -15.44 28.30 28.83
CA ASP A 277 -15.68 27.44 30.00
C ASP A 277 -14.59 27.44 31.09
N ASN A 278 -13.50 28.20 30.90
CA ASN A 278 -12.36 28.29 31.83
C ASN A 278 -11.65 29.65 31.71
N GLY A 279 -12.44 30.71 31.46
CA GLY A 279 -11.97 32.09 31.30
C GLY A 279 -11.19 32.35 30.00
N HIS A 280 -10.88 33.61 29.75
CA HIS A 280 -10.18 34.02 28.54
C HIS A 280 -8.77 33.42 28.46
N LYS A 281 -8.38 32.88 27.30
CA LYS A 281 -7.06 32.26 27.06
C LYS A 281 -6.47 32.68 25.73
N HIS A 282 -5.17 33.00 25.77
CA HIS A 282 -4.33 33.34 24.62
C HIS A 282 -3.02 32.54 24.71
N ILE A 283 -3.12 31.22 24.59
CA ILE A 283 -1.98 30.31 24.80
C ILE A 283 -1.40 29.95 23.44
N LYS A 284 -0.13 30.29 23.24
CA LYS A 284 0.67 29.87 22.08
C LYS A 284 1.54 28.68 22.48
N ALA A 285 1.54 27.64 21.66
CA ALA A 285 2.26 26.39 21.92
C ALA A 285 3.24 26.07 20.79
N MET A 286 4.25 25.27 21.10
CA MET A 286 5.02 24.58 20.06
C MET A 286 4.28 23.29 19.70
N GLY A 287 3.80 23.21 18.45
CA GLY A 287 3.05 22.09 17.92
C GLY A 287 3.94 21.08 17.18
N TYR A 288 3.62 19.80 17.32
CA TYR A 288 4.26 18.68 16.62
C TYR A 288 3.22 17.82 15.93
N ILE A 289 3.43 17.53 14.65
CA ILE A 289 2.58 16.63 13.87
C ILE A 289 3.44 15.46 13.40
N LEU A 290 3.10 14.27 13.88
CA LEU A 290 3.74 13.01 13.50
C LEU A 290 2.71 12.05 12.93
N VAL A 291 3.15 11.16 12.05
CA VAL A 291 2.29 10.17 11.41
C VAL A 291 2.86 8.76 11.53
N GLN A 292 1.98 7.77 11.57
CA GLN A 292 2.34 6.37 11.63
C GLN A 292 1.30 5.51 10.89
N LEU A 293 1.79 4.51 10.14
CA LEU A 293 0.97 3.45 9.58
C LEU A 293 0.79 2.33 10.62
N SER A 294 -0.45 1.97 10.94
CA SER A 294 -0.74 0.94 11.95
C SER A 294 -0.63 -0.49 11.38
N SER A 295 -0.14 -1.42 12.21
CA SER A 295 0.12 -2.80 11.81
C SER A 295 -1.13 -3.68 11.67
N THR A 296 -2.30 -3.22 12.11
CA THR A 296 -3.57 -3.92 11.84
C THR A 296 -4.04 -3.74 10.40
N GLU A 297 -3.44 -2.83 9.62
CA GLU A 297 -3.67 -2.71 8.18
C GLU A 297 -2.58 -3.39 7.35
N ASN A 298 -1.49 -3.85 7.98
CA ASN A 298 -0.64 -4.92 7.40
C ASN A 298 -1.46 -6.21 7.20
N ILE A 299 -2.67 -6.28 7.74
CA ILE A 299 -3.59 -7.39 7.52
C ILE A 299 -4.20 -7.31 6.11
N PHE A 300 -4.67 -6.16 5.64
CA PHE A 300 -5.30 -6.14 4.30
C PHE A 300 -4.31 -6.16 3.14
N GLN A 301 -3.08 -5.65 3.30
CA GLN A 301 -2.04 -5.80 2.26
C GLN A 301 -1.08 -6.98 2.49
N GLY A 302 -0.90 -7.45 3.74
CA GLY A 302 0.04 -8.51 4.09
C GLY A 302 -0.59 -9.84 4.52
N GLN A 303 -1.85 -9.89 5.01
CA GLN A 303 -2.51 -11.19 5.25
C GLN A 303 -2.97 -11.85 3.96
N SER A 304 -3.26 -11.15 2.87
CA SER A 304 -3.48 -11.85 1.60
C SER A 304 -2.24 -12.65 1.22
N ILE A 305 -1.05 -12.05 1.32
CA ILE A 305 0.23 -12.68 0.96
C ILE A 305 0.63 -13.76 1.96
N LEU A 306 0.50 -13.56 3.26
CA LEU A 306 0.91 -14.57 4.26
C LEU A 306 -0.08 -15.73 4.35
N LYS A 307 -1.40 -15.46 4.25
CA LYS A 307 -2.45 -16.49 4.25
C LYS A 307 -2.45 -17.27 2.94
N MET A 308 -2.14 -16.63 1.82
CA MET A 308 -1.87 -17.29 0.54
C MET A 308 -0.57 -18.10 0.62
N ARG A 309 0.54 -17.58 1.15
CA ARG A 309 1.79 -18.34 1.37
C ARG A 309 1.62 -19.53 2.31
N LEU A 310 0.78 -19.43 3.34
CA LEU A 310 0.46 -20.53 4.25
C LEU A 310 -0.47 -21.56 3.57
N LEU A 311 -1.48 -21.12 2.80
CA LEU A 311 -2.30 -22.01 1.97
C LEU A 311 -1.45 -22.71 0.89
N PHE A 312 -0.47 -22.02 0.31
CA PHE A 312 0.47 -22.56 -0.68
C PHE A 312 1.41 -23.58 -0.04
N ALA A 313 1.96 -23.34 1.15
CA ALA A 313 2.78 -24.32 1.85
C ALA A 313 1.97 -25.56 2.24
N VAL A 314 0.73 -25.39 2.70
CA VAL A 314 -0.17 -26.49 3.04
C VAL A 314 -0.65 -27.24 1.79
N HIS A 315 -0.97 -26.57 0.68
CA HIS A 315 -1.31 -27.22 -0.59
C HIS A 315 -0.11 -27.88 -1.28
N PHE A 316 1.09 -27.33 -1.14
CA PHE A 316 2.31 -27.90 -1.70
C PHE A 316 2.71 -29.15 -0.91
N ILE A 317 2.65 -29.11 0.42
CA ILE A 317 2.88 -30.28 1.28
C ILE A 317 1.76 -31.31 1.11
N ALA A 318 0.49 -30.90 1.00
CA ALA A 318 -0.63 -31.81 0.74
C ALA A 318 -0.55 -32.44 -0.67
N ASN A 319 -0.07 -31.73 -1.69
CA ASN A 319 0.16 -32.30 -3.02
C ASN A 319 1.36 -33.25 -3.04
N ILE A 320 2.43 -32.97 -2.28
CA ILE A 320 3.55 -33.91 -2.12
C ILE A 320 3.10 -35.16 -1.36
N LEU A 321 2.32 -35.00 -0.29
CA LEU A 321 1.76 -36.11 0.51
C LEU A 321 0.65 -36.88 -0.22
N ALA A 322 -0.11 -36.25 -1.13
CA ALA A 322 -1.11 -36.90 -1.97
C ALA A 322 -0.49 -37.72 -3.13
N VAL A 323 0.82 -37.61 -3.35
CA VAL A 323 1.57 -38.46 -4.30
C VAL A 323 2.12 -39.73 -3.62
N PHE A 324 2.17 -39.78 -2.28
CA PHE A 324 2.62 -40.97 -1.54
C PHE A 324 1.71 -42.21 -1.68
N PRO A 325 0.37 -42.12 -1.82
CA PRO A 325 -0.46 -43.30 -2.11
C PRO A 325 -0.29 -43.83 -3.55
N VAL A 326 0.31 -43.05 -4.45
CA VAL A 326 0.59 -43.48 -5.84
C VAL A 326 1.90 -44.26 -5.93
N LEU A 327 2.74 -44.21 -4.89
CA LEU A 327 4.01 -44.95 -4.81
C LEU A 327 3.89 -46.34 -4.18
N SER A 328 2.73 -46.72 -3.63
CA SER A 328 2.54 -48.09 -3.12
C SER A 328 2.05 -49.08 -4.19
N ASP A 329 1.73 -48.65 -5.42
CA ASP A 329 1.12 -49.56 -6.41
C ASP A 329 1.46 -49.32 -7.88
N ALA A 330 2.67 -48.81 -8.19
CA ALA A 330 3.10 -48.57 -9.56
C ALA A 330 4.40 -49.31 -9.94
N ARG A 331 4.39 -50.65 -9.88
CA ARG A 331 5.34 -51.47 -10.65
C ARG A 331 4.96 -51.43 -12.14
N GLN A 332 5.36 -50.40 -12.88
CA GLN A 332 5.70 -50.43 -14.34
C GLN A 332 5.75 -49.06 -15.05
N HIS A 333 5.37 -47.93 -14.44
CA HIS A 333 5.21 -46.66 -15.17
C HIS A 333 6.28 -45.55 -14.91
N SER A 334 7.41 -45.87 -14.28
CA SER A 334 8.34 -44.85 -13.74
C SER A 334 8.99 -43.88 -14.74
N CYS A 335 9.17 -44.22 -16.03
CA CYS A 335 9.80 -43.30 -16.98
C CYS A 335 8.89 -42.15 -17.46
N SER A 336 7.58 -42.34 -17.46
CA SER A 336 6.63 -41.30 -17.88
C SER A 336 6.46 -40.24 -16.78
N ALA A 337 6.27 -40.68 -15.53
CA ALA A 337 6.04 -39.81 -14.39
C ALA A 337 7.24 -38.91 -14.06
N ILE A 338 8.48 -39.40 -14.21
CA ILE A 338 9.71 -38.63 -13.99
C ILE A 338 9.86 -37.52 -15.04
N LYS A 339 9.53 -37.81 -16.31
CA LYS A 339 9.55 -36.82 -17.40
C LYS A 339 8.48 -35.73 -17.23
N THR A 340 7.32 -36.10 -16.66
CA THR A 340 6.24 -35.17 -16.27
C THR A 340 6.63 -34.31 -15.05
N LEU A 341 7.48 -34.81 -14.16
CA LEU A 341 8.00 -34.06 -13.00
C LEU A 341 9.12 -33.09 -13.39
N GLU A 342 10.03 -33.47 -14.30
CA GLU A 342 11.07 -32.55 -14.80
C GLU A 342 10.48 -31.37 -15.58
N THR A 343 9.45 -31.59 -16.40
CA THR A 343 8.72 -30.49 -17.09
C THR A 343 7.89 -29.60 -16.16
N LYS A 344 7.53 -30.07 -14.97
CA LYS A 344 6.79 -29.26 -13.98
C LYS A 344 7.69 -28.38 -13.10
N VAL A 345 8.97 -28.74 -12.95
CA VAL A 345 9.95 -28.00 -12.12
C VAL A 345 10.64 -26.87 -12.90
N ASP A 346 10.81 -26.99 -14.22
CA ASP A 346 11.41 -25.94 -15.07
C ASP A 346 10.47 -24.75 -15.39
N ASN A 347 9.24 -24.78 -14.88
CA ASN A 347 8.22 -23.75 -15.14
C ASN A 347 8.06 -22.80 -13.94
N LEU A 348 8.91 -21.77 -13.84
CA LEU A 348 8.65 -20.63 -12.97
C LEU A 348 7.43 -19.86 -13.49
N ILE A 349 6.36 -19.90 -12.71
CA ILE A 349 5.14 -19.12 -12.94
C ILE A 349 5.44 -17.66 -12.66
N ALA A 350 5.37 -16.79 -13.66
CA ALA A 350 5.33 -15.35 -13.47
C ALA A 350 3.91 -14.93 -13.09
N LEU A 351 3.76 -14.25 -11.95
CA LEU A 351 2.50 -13.66 -11.56
C LEU A 351 2.48 -12.20 -12.04
N ILE A 352 1.58 -11.87 -12.95
CA ILE A 352 1.45 -10.52 -13.50
C ILE A 352 0.19 -9.90 -12.92
N CYS A 353 0.35 -8.85 -12.11
CA CYS A 353 -0.76 -8.08 -11.56
C CYS A 353 -0.94 -6.81 -12.40
N LEU A 354 -2.13 -6.65 -12.95
CA LEU A 354 -2.50 -5.54 -13.81
C LEU A 354 -3.47 -4.64 -13.08
N GLY A 355 -3.20 -3.34 -13.02
CA GLY A 355 -4.03 -2.37 -12.33
C GLY A 355 -4.40 -1.17 -13.19
N MET A 356 -5.64 -0.69 -13.08
CA MET A 356 -6.07 0.58 -13.66
C MET A 356 -6.64 1.48 -12.57
N LYS A 357 -6.23 2.75 -12.56
CA LYS A 357 -6.79 3.75 -11.64
C LYS A 357 -7.68 4.71 -12.40
N ILE A 358 -8.96 4.65 -12.05
CA ILE A 358 -9.99 5.62 -12.48
C ILE A 358 -10.33 6.46 -11.25
N PHE A 359 -10.16 7.78 -11.36
CA PHE A 359 -10.29 8.73 -10.26
C PHE A 359 -9.39 8.40 -9.04
N HIS A 360 -9.94 7.83 -7.96
CA HIS A 360 -9.29 7.75 -6.65
C HIS A 360 -8.84 6.35 -6.21
N GLN A 361 -9.32 5.26 -6.81
CA GLN A 361 -8.98 3.89 -6.39
C GLN A 361 -8.50 3.02 -7.56
N PRO A 362 -7.34 2.36 -7.45
CA PRO A 362 -6.89 1.38 -8.43
C PRO A 362 -7.64 0.07 -8.27
N ARG A 363 -7.96 -0.58 -9.40
CA ARG A 363 -8.56 -1.92 -9.47
C ARG A 363 -7.58 -2.86 -10.13
N PHE A 364 -7.50 -4.10 -9.66
CA PHE A 364 -6.48 -5.05 -10.10
C PHE A 364 -7.07 -6.38 -10.55
N ILE A 365 -6.42 -6.97 -11.56
CA ILE A 365 -6.60 -8.36 -12.00
C ILE A 365 -5.24 -9.06 -12.03
N VAL A 366 -5.24 -10.39 -11.93
CA VAL A 366 -4.01 -11.19 -11.87
C VAL A 366 -4.01 -12.18 -13.02
N ILE A 367 -2.94 -12.17 -13.82
CA ILE A 367 -2.64 -13.20 -14.81
C ILE A 367 -1.60 -14.15 -14.22
N ASN A 368 -1.96 -15.44 -14.19
CA ASN A 368 -1.04 -16.51 -13.90
C ASN A 368 -0.51 -17.07 -15.22
N ARG A 369 0.78 -16.84 -15.54
CA ARG A 369 1.40 -17.29 -16.78
C ARG A 369 2.82 -17.78 -16.53
N GLN A 370 3.17 -18.93 -17.08
CA GLN A 370 4.55 -19.41 -17.08
C GLN A 370 5.39 -18.59 -18.06
N ALA A 371 6.37 -17.84 -17.54
CA ALA A 371 7.31 -17.06 -18.34
C ALA A 371 8.49 -16.60 -17.48
N ASN A 372 9.66 -16.44 -18.10
CA ASN A 372 10.88 -15.96 -17.42
C ASN A 372 10.83 -14.45 -17.11
N SER A 373 10.06 -13.68 -17.86
CA SER A 373 9.86 -12.24 -17.64
C SER A 373 8.67 -11.71 -18.46
N LEU A 374 8.18 -10.51 -18.11
CA LEU A 374 7.22 -9.80 -18.95
C LEU A 374 7.79 -9.47 -20.33
N TYR A 375 9.09 -9.20 -20.42
CA TYR A 375 9.77 -8.98 -21.70
C TYR A 375 9.65 -10.20 -22.61
N ALA A 376 9.88 -11.41 -22.09
CA ALA A 376 9.75 -12.66 -22.85
C ALA A 376 8.32 -12.92 -23.37
N LEU A 377 7.30 -12.33 -22.74
CA LEU A 377 5.91 -12.43 -23.18
C LEU A 377 5.52 -11.41 -24.24
N LEU A 378 6.26 -10.30 -24.36
CA LEU A 378 5.88 -9.16 -25.20
C LEU A 378 6.80 -8.97 -26.41
N ALA A 379 8.11 -9.19 -26.24
CA ALA A 379 9.14 -8.72 -27.17
C ALA A 379 9.06 -9.33 -28.57
N ASP A 380 8.64 -10.60 -28.69
CA ASP A 380 8.52 -11.28 -29.98
C ASP A 380 7.23 -10.96 -30.74
N GLY A 381 6.35 -10.14 -30.17
CA GLY A 381 5.07 -9.77 -30.78
C GLY A 381 4.05 -10.90 -30.92
N LYS A 382 4.35 -12.12 -30.46
CA LYS A 382 3.45 -13.27 -30.65
C LYS A 382 2.24 -13.18 -29.73
N TYR A 383 1.07 -13.50 -30.28
CA TYR A 383 -0.16 -13.59 -29.52
C TYR A 383 -0.10 -14.75 -28.52
N ARG A 384 -0.49 -14.49 -27.28
CA ARG A 384 -0.58 -15.50 -26.22
C ARG A 384 -1.88 -15.31 -25.44
N ALA A 385 -2.82 -16.25 -25.60
CA ALA A 385 -4.14 -16.15 -24.98
C ALA A 385 -4.10 -16.19 -23.44
N THR A 386 -4.95 -15.43 -22.77
CA THR A 386 -5.27 -15.62 -21.33
C THR A 386 -6.63 -16.29 -21.16
N SER A 387 -7.01 -16.60 -19.93
CA SER A 387 -8.30 -17.24 -19.59
C SER A 387 -9.01 -16.49 -18.45
N LEU A 388 -8.89 -15.16 -18.42
CA LEU A 388 -9.49 -14.34 -17.35
C LEU A 388 -10.99 -14.12 -17.60
N GLY A 389 -11.39 -14.05 -18.86
CA GLY A 389 -12.75 -13.78 -19.28
C GLY A 389 -13.12 -12.29 -19.27
N ARG A 390 -14.06 -11.94 -20.14
CA ARG A 390 -14.59 -10.57 -20.37
C ARG A 390 -14.88 -9.81 -19.08
N ASN A 391 -15.64 -10.42 -18.17
CA ASN A 391 -16.08 -9.76 -16.95
C ASN A 391 -14.91 -9.36 -16.04
N THR A 392 -13.88 -10.20 -15.97
CA THR A 392 -12.65 -9.92 -15.20
C THR A 392 -11.96 -8.68 -15.76
N TRP A 393 -11.79 -8.58 -17.07
CA TRP A 393 -11.21 -7.39 -17.71
C TRP A 393 -12.03 -6.12 -17.45
N LYS A 394 -13.37 -6.21 -17.52
CA LYS A 394 -14.26 -5.08 -17.18
C LYS A 394 -14.09 -4.59 -15.75
N THR A 395 -13.68 -5.44 -14.80
CA THR A 395 -13.47 -5.02 -13.41
C THR A 395 -12.37 -3.97 -13.26
N LEU A 396 -11.38 -3.91 -14.16
CA LEU A 396 -10.33 -2.88 -14.16
C LEU A 396 -10.90 -1.45 -14.29
N ILE A 397 -12.01 -1.33 -15.01
CA ILE A 397 -12.68 -0.06 -15.29
C ILE A 397 -13.88 0.14 -14.36
N GLY A 398 -14.66 -0.92 -14.14
CA GLY A 398 -15.83 -0.93 -13.28
C GLY A 398 -17.15 -0.73 -14.00
N SER A 399 -18.10 -0.06 -13.35
CA SER A 399 -19.43 0.16 -13.90
C SER A 399 -19.45 0.85 -15.27
N PRO A 400 -18.54 1.78 -15.64
CA PRO A 400 -18.59 2.39 -16.96
C PRO A 400 -17.92 1.55 -18.06
N ALA A 401 -17.39 0.36 -17.75
CA ALA A 401 -16.69 -0.48 -18.72
C ALA A 401 -17.61 -0.90 -19.88
N SER A 402 -17.15 -0.76 -21.11
CA SER A 402 -17.90 -1.15 -22.31
C SER A 402 -17.01 -1.96 -23.26
N LEU A 403 -17.56 -3.05 -23.78
CA LEU A 403 -16.96 -3.89 -24.81
C LEU A 403 -18.09 -4.36 -25.73
N GLN A 404 -17.80 -4.56 -27.01
CA GLN A 404 -18.76 -5.15 -27.93
C GLN A 404 -18.87 -6.67 -27.74
N HIS A 405 -20.02 -7.29 -28.01
CA HIS A 405 -20.39 -8.63 -27.49
C HIS A 405 -19.64 -9.86 -28.03
N ASN A 406 -19.08 -9.83 -29.24
CA ASN A 406 -18.76 -11.07 -29.96
C ASN A 406 -17.28 -11.48 -29.86
N CYS A 407 -16.35 -10.78 -30.51
CA CYS A 407 -14.93 -11.09 -30.31
C CYS A 407 -14.56 -11.02 -28.82
N ASN A 408 -13.89 -12.05 -28.33
CA ASN A 408 -13.44 -12.17 -26.94
C ASN A 408 -11.95 -12.49 -26.88
N LYS A 409 -11.15 -11.82 -27.72
CA LYS A 409 -9.72 -12.10 -27.86
C LYS A 409 -8.96 -11.44 -26.73
N GLU A 410 -8.40 -12.24 -25.83
CA GLU A 410 -7.71 -11.77 -24.63
C GLU A 410 -6.28 -12.30 -24.51
N GLY A 411 -5.39 -11.51 -23.93
CA GLY A 411 -4.04 -11.92 -23.57
C GLY A 411 -2.94 -10.96 -24.00
N PHE A 412 -1.78 -11.51 -24.36
CA PHE A 412 -0.59 -10.75 -24.73
C PHE A 412 -0.51 -10.57 -26.25
N ASN A 413 -0.10 -9.38 -26.69
CA ASN A 413 -0.02 -8.98 -28.10
C ASN A 413 -1.32 -9.30 -28.87
N THR A 414 -2.46 -8.95 -28.30
CA THR A 414 -3.77 -9.09 -28.94
C THR A 414 -3.93 -8.01 -30.00
N MET A 415 -4.22 -8.39 -31.24
CA MET A 415 -4.52 -7.46 -32.33
C MET A 415 -5.62 -8.03 -33.22
N GLY A 416 -6.42 -7.14 -33.82
CA GLY A 416 -7.23 -7.47 -34.98
C GLY A 416 -6.38 -7.74 -36.22
N SER A 417 -6.98 -8.40 -37.21
CA SER A 417 -6.31 -8.74 -38.46
C SER A 417 -6.26 -7.55 -39.43
N ASP A 418 -7.22 -6.63 -39.34
CA ASP A 418 -7.27 -5.45 -40.19
C ASP A 418 -6.40 -4.30 -39.64
N ASN A 419 -5.81 -3.54 -40.55
CA ASN A 419 -4.89 -2.46 -40.19
C ASN A 419 -5.64 -1.29 -39.55
N GLY A 420 -5.19 -0.84 -38.38
CA GLY A 420 -5.84 0.23 -37.62
C GLY A 420 -6.93 -0.23 -36.66
N SER A 421 -7.32 -1.51 -36.66
CA SER A 421 -8.23 -2.08 -35.67
C SER A 421 -7.64 -2.07 -34.24
N SER A 422 -8.49 -2.29 -33.23
CA SER A 422 -8.07 -2.30 -31.83
C SER A 422 -6.99 -3.34 -31.56
N ARG A 423 -5.95 -2.92 -30.85
CA ARG A 423 -4.81 -3.75 -30.43
C ARG A 423 -4.39 -3.41 -29.00
N ALA A 424 -3.76 -4.38 -28.33
CA ALA A 424 -3.22 -4.24 -26.99
C ALA A 424 -1.99 -5.13 -26.80
N ARG A 425 -0.99 -4.63 -26.07
CA ARG A 425 0.13 -5.46 -25.60
C ARG A 425 -0.32 -6.45 -24.55
N ILE A 426 -1.23 -6.03 -23.67
CA ILE A 426 -1.89 -6.89 -22.69
C ILE A 426 -3.33 -6.41 -22.58
N GLY A 427 -4.30 -7.20 -23.03
CA GLY A 427 -5.67 -6.69 -23.07
C GLY A 427 -6.72 -7.69 -23.54
N PHE A 428 -7.91 -7.14 -23.68
CA PHE A 428 -9.10 -7.78 -24.20
C PHE A 428 -9.61 -6.96 -25.39
N LEU A 429 -9.97 -7.63 -26.47
CA LEU A 429 -10.55 -7.03 -27.67
C LEU A 429 -11.94 -7.60 -27.91
N GLY A 430 -12.86 -6.74 -28.36
CA GLY A 430 -14.20 -7.15 -28.79
C GLY A 430 -14.71 -6.37 -29.98
N ASN A 431 -15.60 -7.00 -30.73
CA ASN A 431 -16.33 -6.41 -31.85
C ASN A 431 -17.78 -6.91 -31.90
N ASN A 432 -18.52 -6.48 -32.92
CA ASN A 432 -19.88 -6.92 -33.23
C ASN A 432 -19.95 -8.04 -34.28
N GLU A 433 -18.84 -8.40 -34.93
CA GLU A 433 -18.79 -9.53 -35.87
C GLU A 433 -18.48 -10.86 -35.14
N GLY A 434 -18.80 -12.00 -35.77
CA GLY A 434 -18.50 -13.34 -35.22
C GLY A 434 -17.02 -13.75 -35.29
N ASP A 435 -16.16 -12.85 -35.76
CA ASP A 435 -14.71 -13.02 -35.88
C ASP A 435 -13.95 -11.94 -35.10
N CYS A 436 -12.62 -11.95 -35.14
CA CYS A 436 -11.78 -10.92 -34.51
C CYS A 436 -10.93 -10.16 -35.54
N VAL A 437 -11.48 -9.88 -36.73
CA VAL A 437 -10.78 -9.19 -37.83
C VAL A 437 -10.75 -7.68 -37.58
N THR A 438 -11.90 -7.08 -37.26
CA THR A 438 -12.08 -5.64 -37.00
C THR A 438 -12.53 -5.32 -35.56
N PRO A 439 -11.71 -5.59 -34.52
CA PRO A 439 -11.99 -5.14 -33.15
C PRO A 439 -12.21 -3.63 -32.99
N ASP A 440 -13.43 -3.27 -32.58
CA ASP A 440 -13.86 -1.88 -32.34
C ASP A 440 -13.96 -1.50 -30.85
N SER A 441 -13.64 -2.44 -29.97
CA SER A 441 -13.57 -2.20 -28.53
C SER A 441 -12.39 -2.92 -27.89
N ARG A 442 -11.84 -2.32 -26.84
CA ARG A 442 -10.70 -2.84 -26.09
C ARG A 442 -10.67 -2.39 -24.64
N ILE A 443 -10.09 -3.22 -23.79
CA ILE A 443 -9.61 -2.87 -22.45
C ILE A 443 -8.18 -3.39 -22.31
N GLY A 444 -7.21 -2.55 -21.96
CA GLY A 444 -5.85 -3.05 -21.78
C GLY A 444 -4.75 -2.03 -21.55
N PHE A 445 -3.52 -2.51 -21.70
CA PHE A 445 -2.26 -1.81 -21.50
C PHE A 445 -1.45 -1.82 -22.80
N GLY A 446 -0.85 -0.68 -23.13
CA GLY A 446 -0.18 -0.51 -24.42
C GLY A 446 -1.17 -0.70 -25.56
N THR A 447 -2.33 -0.07 -25.45
CA THR A 447 -3.42 -0.16 -26.43
C THR A 447 -3.26 0.86 -27.55
N GLY A 448 -3.91 0.59 -28.69
CA GLY A 448 -3.99 1.47 -29.84
C GLY A 448 -5.03 0.98 -30.85
N GLY A 449 -5.23 1.75 -31.91
CA GLY A 449 -6.21 1.51 -32.97
C GLY A 449 -7.44 2.39 -32.82
N TYR A 450 -8.37 2.19 -33.75
CA TYR A 450 -9.68 2.83 -33.79
C TYR A 450 -10.44 2.68 -32.45
N HIS A 451 -11.11 3.69 -31.91
CA HIS A 451 -11.33 5.05 -32.41
C HIS A 451 -10.30 6.11 -31.94
N ASP A 452 -9.67 5.92 -30.77
CA ASP A 452 -8.66 6.83 -30.21
C ASP A 452 -7.32 6.11 -30.01
N ASP A 453 -6.41 6.27 -30.97
CA ASP A 453 -5.06 5.67 -30.92
C ASP A 453 -4.17 6.29 -29.83
N THR A 454 -4.58 7.43 -29.24
CA THR A 454 -3.86 8.05 -28.12
C THR A 454 -4.23 7.43 -26.76
N ASN A 455 -5.28 6.61 -26.69
CA ASN A 455 -5.61 5.87 -25.49
C ASN A 455 -4.72 4.62 -25.37
N THR A 456 -3.58 4.80 -24.70
CA THR A 456 -2.56 3.76 -24.46
C THR A 456 -2.87 2.86 -23.26
N CYS A 457 -3.81 3.24 -22.40
CA CYS A 457 -4.23 2.44 -21.26
C CYS A 457 -5.64 2.82 -20.77
N GLY A 458 -6.56 1.87 -20.81
CA GLY A 458 -7.93 2.07 -20.36
C GLY A 458 -8.92 1.31 -21.21
N ASN A 459 -10.07 1.93 -21.52
CA ASN A 459 -11.16 1.32 -22.25
C ASN A 459 -11.63 2.19 -23.43
N GLU A 460 -11.66 1.58 -24.60
CA GLU A 460 -12.22 2.14 -25.83
C GLU A 460 -13.36 1.24 -26.30
N ALA A 461 -14.48 1.81 -26.72
CA ALA A 461 -15.57 1.08 -27.37
C ALA A 461 -16.32 1.99 -28.32
N ALA A 462 -16.62 1.48 -29.53
CA ALA A 462 -17.45 2.16 -30.50
C ALA A 462 -18.87 2.42 -30.00
N ASN A 463 -19.46 3.51 -30.49
CA ASN A 463 -20.86 3.84 -30.20
C ASN A 463 -21.78 2.97 -31.07
N GLY A 464 -22.54 2.07 -30.46
CA GLY A 464 -23.45 1.17 -31.16
C GLY A 464 -24.23 0.26 -30.21
N PRO A 465 -25.32 -0.39 -30.68
CA PRO A 465 -26.19 -1.25 -29.87
C PRO A 465 -25.51 -2.54 -29.40
N SER A 466 -24.39 -2.92 -30.03
CA SER A 466 -23.57 -4.08 -29.70
C SER A 466 -22.60 -3.87 -28.54
N SER A 467 -22.46 -2.63 -28.03
CA SER A 467 -21.55 -2.26 -26.95
C SER A 467 -22.26 -2.33 -25.59
N ASP A 468 -21.73 -3.12 -24.66
CA ASP A 468 -22.33 -3.40 -23.33
C ASP A 468 -22.80 -2.13 -22.57
N ASN A 469 -22.10 -1.00 -22.72
CA ASN A 469 -22.43 0.27 -22.06
C ASN A 469 -22.29 1.48 -23.02
N GLY A 470 -22.56 1.27 -24.31
CA GLY A 470 -22.42 2.26 -25.37
C GLY A 470 -20.97 2.68 -25.65
N GLY A 471 -20.78 3.76 -26.40
CA GLY A 471 -19.46 4.29 -26.71
C GLY A 471 -18.69 4.77 -25.48
N LYS A 472 -17.39 4.42 -25.37
CA LYS A 472 -16.52 4.82 -24.25
C LYS A 472 -15.12 5.19 -24.74
N HIS A 473 -14.58 6.25 -24.14
CA HIS A 473 -13.19 6.70 -24.31
C HIS A 473 -12.60 7.00 -22.93
N ILE A 474 -12.17 5.96 -22.21
CA ILE A 474 -11.72 6.08 -20.82
C ILE A 474 -10.20 5.89 -20.78
N LYS A 475 -9.47 6.97 -20.49
CA LYS A 475 -8.02 6.97 -20.26
C LYS A 475 -7.72 6.78 -18.79
N THR A 476 -6.78 5.91 -18.46
CA THR A 476 -6.45 5.53 -17.07
C THR A 476 -4.95 5.49 -16.84
N MET A 477 -4.54 5.61 -15.57
CA MET A 477 -3.18 5.26 -15.18
C MET A 477 -3.08 3.75 -14.99
N GLY A 478 -2.24 3.10 -15.79
CA GLY A 478 -1.97 1.68 -15.74
C GLY A 478 -0.81 1.32 -14.82
N TYR A 479 -0.93 0.20 -14.10
CA TYR A 479 0.09 -0.40 -13.26
C TYR A 479 0.32 -1.84 -13.73
N ILE A 480 1.57 -2.22 -13.97
CA ILE A 480 1.95 -3.60 -14.26
C ILE A 480 2.98 -4.00 -13.22
N LEU A 481 2.64 -4.98 -12.38
CA LEU A 481 3.53 -5.54 -11.37
C LEU A 481 3.84 -6.99 -11.75
N VAL A 482 5.10 -7.39 -11.64
CA VAL A 482 5.59 -8.74 -11.96
C VAL A 482 6.25 -9.30 -10.71
N GLN A 483 5.93 -10.53 -10.34
CA GLN A 483 6.52 -11.26 -9.21
C GLN A 483 7.33 -12.46 -9.69
#